data_AF-A0A154PQT2-F1
#
_entry.id   AF-A0A154PQT2-F1
#
_cell.length_a   1.000
_cell.length_b   1.000
_cell.length_c   1.000
_cell.angle_alpha   90.00
_cell.angle_beta   90.00
_cell.angle_gamma   90.00
#
_symmetry.space_group_name_H-M   'P 1'
#
loop_
_entity.id
_entity.type
_entity.pdbx_description
1 polymer ?
#
loop_
_entity_poly.entity_id
_entity_poly.type
_entity_poly.pdbx_seq_one_letter_code
_entity_poly.pdbx_strand_id
1 'polypeptide(L)'
;MECKNEHFLHILRFYFRKGKKAAEAHKEICEVYGVDCITDRTCQNWFKKFRSGDFSLKDDQRSGRPTEVDDDQMKAIIEEDRHITVREIAERLNVSHTTIENHLKCLGLVKKLDIWVPHILKEIHLTPRINICDMHLKCNEADPFLKRIITGDEKWVMYSNIIRKRSWSKRDEPAQSTSKAELHQ
;
A
#
# COMPACT_ATOMS: atom_id res chain seq x y z
N MET A 1 -8.72 -21.42 12.03
CA MET A 1 -10.01 -22.13 12.24
C MET A 1 -10.82 -22.31 10.95
N GLU A 2 -10.30 -21.94 9.78
CA GLU A 2 -11.04 -21.98 8.50
C GLU A 2 -11.15 -23.39 7.88
N CYS A 3 -10.20 -24.29 8.13
CA CYS A 3 -10.16 -25.61 7.48
C CYS A 3 -11.33 -26.56 7.83
N LYS A 4 -12.08 -26.33 8.92
CA LYS A 4 -13.16 -27.24 9.33
C LYS A 4 -14.43 -27.04 8.49
N ASN A 5 -14.74 -25.81 8.08
CA ASN A 5 -15.95 -25.54 7.30
C ASN A 5 -15.81 -26.04 5.86
N GLU A 6 -14.70 -25.71 5.17
CA GLU A 6 -14.50 -26.12 3.77
C GLU A 6 -14.58 -27.65 3.58
N HIS A 7 -14.06 -28.43 4.52
CA HIS A 7 -14.12 -29.89 4.51
C HIS A 7 -15.56 -30.42 4.41
N PHE A 8 -16.47 -29.92 5.24
CA PHE A 8 -17.87 -30.33 5.20
C PHE A 8 -18.58 -29.87 3.92
N LEU A 9 -18.19 -28.71 3.36
CA LEU A 9 -18.74 -28.23 2.09
C LEU A 9 -18.36 -29.13 0.91
N HIS A 10 -17.13 -29.64 0.89
CA HIS A 10 -16.69 -30.62 -0.10
C HIS A 10 -17.50 -31.93 0.00
N ILE A 11 -17.75 -32.41 1.21
CA ILE A 11 -18.54 -33.62 1.45
C ILE A 11 -20.01 -33.40 1.04
N LEU A 12 -20.60 -32.25 1.35
CA LEU A 12 -21.95 -31.89 0.90
C LEU A 12 -22.04 -31.85 -0.63
N ARG A 13 -21.04 -31.28 -1.31
CA ARG A 13 -20.97 -31.26 -2.77
C ARG A 13 -20.87 -32.67 -3.36
N PHE A 14 -20.10 -33.56 -2.72
CA PHE A 14 -20.02 -34.97 -3.11
C PHE A 14 -21.40 -35.65 -3.00
N TYR A 15 -22.09 -35.50 -1.87
CA TYR A 15 -23.41 -36.09 -1.67
C TYR A 15 -24.48 -35.52 -2.61
N PHE A 16 -24.40 -34.23 -2.93
CA PHE A 16 -25.25 -33.60 -3.92
C PHE A 16 -25.06 -34.23 -5.31
N ARG A 17 -23.80 -34.44 -5.74
CA ARG A 17 -23.49 -35.14 -7.01
C ARG A 17 -23.93 -36.60 -7.02
N LYS A 18 -23.95 -37.24 -5.85
CA LYS A 18 -24.46 -38.61 -5.67
C LYS A 18 -26.00 -38.69 -5.71
N GLY A 19 -26.70 -37.55 -5.81
CA GLY A 19 -28.16 -37.49 -5.91
C GLY A 19 -28.89 -37.67 -4.58
N LYS A 20 -28.20 -37.60 -3.44
CA LYS A 20 -28.83 -37.70 -2.12
C LYS A 20 -29.58 -36.44 -1.74
N LYS A 21 -30.51 -36.53 -0.79
CA LYS A 21 -31.19 -35.35 -0.21
C LYS A 21 -30.32 -34.69 0.87
N ALA A 22 -30.56 -33.40 1.13
CA ALA A 22 -29.80 -32.64 2.13
C ALA A 22 -29.87 -33.25 3.54
N ALA A 23 -31.04 -33.75 3.94
CA ALA A 23 -31.25 -34.39 5.25
C ALA A 23 -30.50 -35.73 5.38
N GLU A 24 -30.40 -36.49 4.29
CA GLU A 24 -29.64 -37.76 4.24
C GLU A 24 -28.15 -37.49 4.34
N ALA A 25 -27.66 -36.47 3.61
CA ALA A 25 -26.28 -36.03 3.68
C ALA A 25 -25.92 -35.53 5.10
N HIS A 26 -26.79 -34.74 5.72
CA HIS A 26 -26.62 -34.29 7.10
C HIS A 26 -26.49 -35.46 8.08
N LYS A 27 -27.38 -36.46 7.98
CA LYS A 27 -27.36 -37.63 8.86
C LYS A 27 -26.06 -38.43 8.71
N GLU A 28 -25.63 -38.72 7.48
CA GLU A 28 -24.39 -39.47 7.24
C GLU A 28 -23.13 -38.71 7.68
N ILE A 29 -23.13 -37.38 7.55
CA ILE A 29 -22.03 -36.55 8.04
C ILE A 29 -22.00 -36.58 9.58
N CYS A 30 -23.15 -36.42 10.25
CA CYS A 30 -23.23 -36.47 11.71
C CYS A 30 -22.91 -37.86 12.29
N GLU A 31 -23.22 -38.95 11.58
CA GLU A 31 -22.85 -40.32 11.97
C GLU A 31 -21.32 -40.53 11.97
N VAL A 32 -20.60 -39.94 11.02
CA VAL A 32 -19.14 -40.11 10.89
C VAL A 32 -18.35 -39.10 11.74
N TYR A 33 -18.79 -37.85 11.80
CA TYR A 33 -18.04 -36.74 12.39
C TYR A 33 -18.56 -36.29 13.76
N GLY A 34 -19.67 -36.86 14.24
CA GLY A 34 -20.27 -36.55 15.52
C GLY A 34 -21.50 -35.64 15.41
N VAL A 35 -22.32 -35.67 16.47
CA VAL A 35 -23.53 -34.85 16.60
C VAL A 35 -23.14 -33.36 16.60
N ASP A 36 -23.88 -32.53 15.86
CA ASP A 36 -23.68 -31.08 15.70
C ASP A 36 -22.45 -30.61 14.91
N CYS A 37 -21.81 -31.49 14.12
CA CYS A 37 -20.71 -31.08 13.23
C CYS A 37 -21.14 -30.08 12.13
N ILE A 38 -22.39 -30.16 11.67
CA ILE A 38 -23.01 -29.21 10.75
C ILE A 38 -24.50 -29.14 11.03
N THR A 39 -25.11 -27.95 10.94
CA THR A 39 -26.56 -27.84 11.14
C THR A 39 -27.34 -28.24 9.89
N ASP A 40 -28.51 -28.86 10.06
CA ASP A 40 -29.38 -29.23 8.94
C ASP A 40 -29.73 -28.02 8.05
N ARG A 41 -29.94 -26.85 8.67
CA ARG A 41 -30.19 -25.59 7.95
C ARG A 41 -29.02 -25.18 7.05
N THR A 42 -27.78 -25.37 7.50
CA THR A 42 -26.59 -25.14 6.69
C THR A 42 -26.57 -26.09 5.49
N CYS A 43 -26.81 -27.39 5.70
CA CYS A 43 -26.87 -28.38 4.62
C CYS A 43 -27.94 -28.02 3.57
N GLN A 44 -29.14 -27.64 4.01
CA GLN A 44 -30.23 -27.23 3.11
C GLN A 44 -29.88 -25.99 2.29
N ASN A 45 -29.27 -24.98 2.91
CA ASN A 45 -28.83 -23.75 2.23
C ASN A 45 -27.79 -24.05 1.14
N TRP A 46 -26.81 -24.91 1.44
CA TRP A 46 -25.80 -25.33 0.45
C TRP A 46 -26.39 -26.15 -0.69
N PHE A 47 -27.30 -27.07 -0.40
CA PHE A 47 -28.03 -27.81 -1.44
C PHE A 47 -28.89 -26.89 -2.30
N LYS A 48 -29.44 -25.81 -1.74
CA LYS A 48 -30.12 -24.77 -2.52
C LYS A 48 -29.14 -24.04 -3.45
N LYS A 49 -27.95 -23.65 -2.96
CA LYS A 49 -26.88 -23.01 -3.75
C LYS A 49 -26.40 -23.92 -4.90
N PHE A 50 -26.20 -25.21 -4.63
CA PHE A 50 -25.83 -26.19 -5.66
C PHE A 50 -26.93 -26.42 -6.70
N ARG A 51 -28.21 -26.39 -6.30
CA ARG A 51 -29.35 -26.47 -7.24
C ARG A 51 -29.44 -25.25 -8.16
N SER A 52 -29.01 -24.07 -7.72
CA SER A 52 -28.90 -22.89 -8.58
C SER A 52 -27.69 -22.91 -9.52
N GLY A 53 -26.90 -23.99 -9.53
CA GLY A 53 -25.73 -24.15 -10.40
C GLY A 53 -24.44 -23.51 -9.87
N ASP A 54 -24.48 -22.90 -8.68
CA ASP A 54 -23.31 -22.34 -8.03
C ASP A 54 -22.64 -23.40 -7.13
N PHE A 55 -21.43 -23.79 -7.50
CA PHE A 55 -20.60 -24.76 -6.77
C PHE A 55 -19.38 -24.13 -6.11
N SER A 56 -19.33 -22.80 -5.99
CA SER A 56 -18.29 -22.09 -5.25
C SER A 56 -18.40 -22.45 -3.77
N LEU A 57 -17.29 -22.94 -3.19
CA LEU A 57 -17.19 -23.29 -1.77
C LEU A 57 -16.65 -22.13 -0.93
N LYS A 58 -16.27 -21.03 -1.59
CA LYS A 58 -15.83 -19.82 -0.90
C LYS A 58 -17.05 -19.06 -0.43
N ASP A 59 -16.95 -18.47 0.76
CA ASP A 59 -17.92 -17.50 1.22
C ASP A 59 -17.97 -16.35 0.22
N ASP A 60 -19.19 -15.91 -0.10
CA ASP A 60 -19.39 -14.70 -0.87
C ASP A 60 -18.79 -13.51 -0.08
N GLN A 61 -18.36 -12.48 -0.79
CA GLN A 61 -17.75 -11.31 -0.15
C GLN A 61 -18.74 -10.74 0.86
N ARG A 62 -18.41 -10.89 2.14
CA ARG A 62 -19.27 -10.41 3.22
C ARG A 62 -19.29 -8.89 3.16
N SER A 63 -20.48 -8.31 3.25
CA SER A 63 -20.60 -6.88 3.52
C SER A 63 -19.93 -6.60 4.86
N GLY A 64 -18.75 -5.99 4.80
CA GLY A 64 -18.05 -5.51 5.99
C GLY A 64 -18.78 -4.34 6.63
N ARG A 65 -18.21 -3.81 7.72
CA ARG A 65 -18.64 -2.52 8.26
C ARG A 65 -18.48 -1.47 7.14
N PRO A 66 -19.51 -0.65 6.85
CA PRO A 66 -19.38 0.45 5.91
C PRO A 66 -18.21 1.34 6.32
N THR A 67 -17.32 1.64 5.37
CA THR A 67 -16.24 2.60 5.61
C THR A 67 -16.87 3.98 5.79
N GLU A 68 -16.63 4.62 6.92
CA GLU A 68 -17.18 5.95 7.24
C GLU A 68 -16.53 7.08 6.41
N VAL A 69 -15.46 6.77 5.68
CA VAL A 69 -14.64 7.73 4.93
C VAL A 69 -14.85 7.53 3.44
N ASP A 70 -15.15 8.63 2.75
CA ASP A 70 -15.16 8.70 1.28
C ASP A 70 -13.73 8.85 0.74
N ASP A 71 -13.27 7.85 -0.01
CA ASP A 71 -11.95 7.83 -0.66
C ASP A 71 -11.71 9.06 -1.54
N ASP A 72 -12.76 9.56 -2.20
CA ASP A 72 -12.62 10.67 -3.16
C ASP A 72 -12.44 12.00 -2.44
N GLN A 73 -13.12 12.19 -1.30
CA GLN A 73 -12.89 13.34 -0.41
C GLN A 73 -11.47 13.32 0.16
N MET A 74 -10.98 12.15 0.57
CA MET A 74 -9.63 12.01 1.10
C MET A 74 -8.58 12.33 0.04
N LYS A 75 -8.74 11.82 -1.19
CA LYS A 75 -7.84 12.12 -2.31
C LYS A 75 -7.84 13.61 -2.63
N ALA A 76 -9.01 14.26 -2.66
CA ALA A 76 -9.12 15.69 -2.93
C ALA A 76 -8.32 16.54 -1.92
N ILE A 77 -8.37 16.20 -0.62
CA ILE A 77 -7.59 16.87 0.42
C ILE A 77 -6.08 16.71 0.19
N ILE A 78 -5.64 15.52 -0.22
CA ILE A 78 -4.22 15.23 -0.47
C ILE A 78 -3.73 15.90 -1.78
N GLU A 79 -4.61 16.01 -2.77
CA GLU A 79 -4.31 16.69 -4.04
C GLU A 79 -4.16 18.21 -3.83
N GLU A 80 -4.97 18.78 -2.91
CA GLU A 80 -4.88 20.19 -2.50
C GLU A 80 -3.55 20.48 -1.78
N ASP A 81 -3.17 19.65 -0.80
CA ASP A 81 -1.90 19.76 -0.09
C ASP A 81 -1.26 18.38 0.14
N ARG A 82 -0.18 18.11 -0.60
CA ARG A 82 0.56 16.85 -0.50
C ARG A 82 1.37 16.71 0.78
N HIS A 83 1.60 17.79 1.54
CA HIS A 83 2.37 17.77 2.78
C HIS A 83 1.51 17.56 4.03
N ILE A 84 0.18 17.57 3.87
CA ILE A 84 -0.79 17.43 4.96
C ILE A 84 -0.47 16.22 5.87
N THR A 85 -0.73 16.39 7.15
CA THR A 85 -0.55 15.34 8.15
C THR A 85 -1.81 14.48 8.29
N VAL A 86 -1.62 13.23 8.73
CA VAL A 86 -2.74 12.32 9.02
C VAL A 86 -3.69 12.90 10.07
N ARG A 87 -3.16 13.68 11.02
CA ARG A 87 -3.97 14.38 12.05
C ARG A 87 -4.83 15.48 11.44
N GLU A 88 -4.30 16.31 10.57
CA GLU A 88 -5.07 17.36 9.90
C GLU A 88 -6.15 16.77 8.99
N ILE A 89 -5.87 15.68 8.26
CA ILE A 89 -6.90 14.95 7.49
C ILE A 89 -8.00 14.44 8.42
N ALA A 90 -7.62 13.82 9.54
CA ALA A 90 -8.54 13.29 10.53
C ALA A 90 -9.45 14.37 11.13
N GLU A 91 -8.90 15.56 11.42
CA GLU A 91 -9.65 16.71 11.90
C GLU A 91 -10.61 17.26 10.83
N ARG A 92 -10.14 17.43 9.58
CA ARG A 92 -10.99 17.90 8.47
C ARG A 92 -12.16 16.97 8.16
N LEU A 93 -11.94 15.66 8.23
CA LEU A 93 -12.95 14.64 7.97
C LEU A 93 -13.73 14.23 9.22
N ASN A 94 -13.38 14.76 10.40
CA ASN A 94 -13.95 14.40 11.70
C ASN A 94 -13.95 12.88 11.96
N VAL A 95 -12.85 12.23 11.63
CA VAL A 95 -12.67 10.77 11.70
C VAL A 95 -11.44 10.46 12.55
N SER A 96 -11.39 9.28 13.17
CA SER A 96 -10.23 8.90 13.99
C SER A 96 -8.93 8.84 13.16
N HIS A 97 -7.81 9.28 13.75
CA HIS A 97 -6.47 9.20 13.15
C HIS A 97 -6.14 7.80 12.63
N THR A 98 -6.45 6.76 13.41
CA THR A 98 -6.20 5.36 13.04
C THR A 98 -6.99 4.92 11.83
N THR A 99 -8.23 5.40 11.67
CA THR A 99 -9.04 5.10 10.49
C THR A 99 -8.39 5.70 9.24
N ILE A 100 -8.00 6.98 9.29
CA ILE A 100 -7.30 7.67 8.19
C ILE A 100 -5.99 6.95 7.84
N GLU A 101 -5.18 6.57 8.83
CA GLU A 101 -3.92 5.87 8.58
C GLU A 101 -4.12 4.51 7.89
N ASN A 102 -5.10 3.72 8.35
CA ASN A 102 -5.43 2.45 7.71
C ASN A 102 -5.94 2.67 6.29
N HIS A 103 -6.73 3.71 6.07
CA HIS A 103 -7.30 4.03 4.76
C HIS A 103 -6.24 4.46 3.75
N LEU A 104 -5.29 5.31 4.16
CA LEU A 104 -4.11 5.66 3.34
C LEU A 104 -3.32 4.42 2.92
N LYS A 105 -3.15 3.45 3.83
CA LYS A 105 -2.48 2.17 3.53
C LYS A 105 -3.28 1.35 2.52
N CYS A 106 -4.60 1.28 2.65
CA CYS A 106 -5.48 0.60 1.68
C CYS A 106 -5.41 1.24 0.29
N LEU A 107 -5.29 2.58 0.22
CA LEU A 107 -5.08 3.33 -1.03
C LEU A 107 -3.66 3.22 -1.59
N GLY A 108 -2.72 2.60 -0.87
CA GLY A 108 -1.33 2.47 -1.27
C GLY A 108 -0.51 3.76 -1.16
N LEU A 109 -1.01 4.76 -0.43
CA LEU A 109 -0.32 6.04 -0.21
C LEU A 109 0.67 5.92 0.95
N VAL A 110 1.89 6.40 0.72
CA VAL A 110 2.97 6.39 1.72
C VAL A 110 3.63 7.76 1.76
N LYS A 111 3.82 8.31 2.97
CA LYS A 111 4.53 9.57 3.16
C LYS A 111 6.03 9.37 2.89
N LYS A 112 6.57 10.10 1.92
CA LYS A 112 7.99 10.10 1.56
C LYS A 112 8.58 11.48 1.85
N LEU A 113 9.90 11.53 2.03
CA LEU A 113 10.63 12.79 2.03
C LEU A 113 10.76 13.28 0.59
N ASP A 114 10.53 14.56 0.37
CA ASP A 114 10.74 15.19 -0.93
C ASP A 114 12.23 15.22 -1.28
N ILE A 115 12.48 15.28 -2.58
CA ILE A 115 13.84 15.28 -3.13
C ILE A 115 14.37 16.72 -3.12
N TRP A 116 15.57 16.90 -2.57
CA TRP A 116 16.30 18.15 -2.71
C TRP A 116 16.74 18.32 -4.16
N VAL A 117 16.19 19.33 -4.83
CA VAL A 117 16.59 19.71 -6.19
C VAL A 117 17.53 20.92 -6.10
N PRO A 118 18.66 20.95 -6.85
CA PRO A 118 19.61 22.06 -6.78
C PRO A 118 18.97 23.43 -7.04
N HIS A 119 18.09 23.52 -8.05
CA HIS A 119 17.41 24.76 -8.42
C HIS A 119 16.01 24.47 -8.97
N ILE A 120 15.08 25.40 -8.73
CA ILE A 120 13.78 25.42 -9.41
C ILE A 120 13.99 26.03 -10.79
N LEU A 121 13.94 25.19 -11.82
CA LEU A 121 14.15 25.64 -13.20
C LEU A 121 12.90 26.31 -13.75
N LYS A 122 13.10 27.42 -14.47
CA LYS A 122 12.07 28.08 -15.29
C LYS A 122 12.12 27.53 -16.71
N GLU A 123 11.06 27.74 -17.48
CA GLU A 123 10.96 27.30 -18.88
C GLU A 123 12.14 27.77 -19.74
N ILE A 124 12.61 29.01 -19.53
CA ILE A 124 13.81 29.56 -20.17
C ILE A 124 15.10 28.75 -19.95
N HIS A 125 15.18 27.97 -18.86
CA HIS A 125 16.31 27.09 -18.56
C HIS A 125 16.05 25.64 -18.96
N LEU A 126 14.78 25.22 -19.01
CA LEU A 126 14.39 23.87 -19.39
C LEU A 126 14.65 23.61 -20.88
N THR A 127 14.20 24.50 -21.76
CA THR A 127 14.30 24.32 -23.21
C THR A 127 15.75 24.18 -23.69
N PRO A 128 16.70 25.04 -23.28
CA PRO A 128 18.10 24.85 -23.65
C PRO A 128 18.69 23.53 -23.12
N ARG A 129 18.35 23.13 -21.89
CA ARG A 129 18.85 21.86 -21.32
C ARG A 129 18.38 20.65 -22.12
N ILE A 130 17.10 20.61 -22.49
CA ILE A 130 16.55 19.52 -23.32
C ILE A 130 17.26 19.48 -24.67
N ASN A 131 17.37 20.63 -25.35
CA ASN A 131 18.03 20.71 -26.67
C ASN A 131 19.50 20.27 -26.62
N ILE A 132 20.24 20.68 -25.59
CA ILE A 132 21.64 20.29 -25.39
C ILE A 132 21.74 18.78 -25.15
N CYS A 133 20.88 18.21 -24.29
CA CYS A 133 20.84 16.77 -24.06
C CYS A 133 20.52 15.98 -25.33
N ASP A 134 19.52 16.40 -26.10
CA ASP A 134 19.12 15.75 -27.36
C ASP A 134 20.24 15.81 -28.41
N MET A 135 20.92 16.96 -28.52
CA MET A 135 22.08 17.12 -29.40
C MET A 135 23.20 16.17 -28.98
N HIS A 136 23.55 16.12 -27.69
CA HIS A 136 24.58 15.23 -27.19
C HIS A 136 24.24 13.75 -27.39
N LEU A 137 22.97 13.37 -27.22
CA LEU A 137 22.52 12.01 -27.46
C LEU A 137 22.72 11.61 -28.92
N LYS A 138 22.25 12.44 -29.87
CA LYS A 138 22.42 12.20 -31.32
C LYS A 138 23.89 12.16 -31.73
N CYS A 139 24.71 13.06 -31.20
CA CYS A 139 26.15 13.05 -31.46
C CYS A 139 26.80 11.75 -30.96
N ASN A 140 26.40 11.23 -29.80
CA ASN A 140 26.96 10.00 -29.26
C ASN A 140 26.52 8.74 -30.02
N GLU A 141 25.30 8.75 -30.58
CA GLU A 141 24.83 7.67 -31.45
C GLU A 141 25.59 7.62 -32.77
N ALA A 142 25.88 8.79 -33.36
CA ALA A 142 26.61 8.88 -34.62
C ALA A 142 28.11 8.58 -34.46
N ASP A 143 28.74 9.13 -33.42
CA ASP A 143 30.15 8.90 -33.09
C ASP A 143 30.34 8.84 -31.57
N PRO A 144 30.44 7.64 -30.96
CA PRO A 144 30.56 7.49 -29.50
C PRO A 144 31.76 8.25 -28.93
N PHE A 145 31.50 9.35 -28.22
CA PHE A 145 32.54 10.26 -27.73
C PHE A 145 32.80 10.15 -26.23
N LEU A 146 32.01 9.38 -25.49
CA LEU A 146 32.16 9.24 -24.03
C LEU A 146 33.54 8.70 -23.60
N LYS A 147 34.23 7.92 -24.44
CA LYS A 147 35.61 7.45 -24.17
C LYS A 147 36.68 8.54 -24.35
N ARG A 148 36.34 9.64 -25.02
CA ARG A 148 37.23 10.76 -25.35
C ARG A 148 36.98 11.99 -24.48
N ILE A 149 35.93 11.98 -23.66
CA ILE A 149 35.56 13.14 -22.84
C ILE A 149 36.52 13.30 -21.66
N ILE A 150 36.95 14.53 -21.41
CA ILE A 150 37.67 14.94 -20.20
C ILE A 150 36.81 16.01 -19.54
N THR A 151 36.48 15.83 -18.26
CA THR A 151 35.66 16.77 -17.48
C THR A 151 36.43 17.26 -16.26
N GLY A 152 36.07 18.44 -15.78
CA GLY A 152 36.61 19.02 -14.54
C GLY A 152 35.52 19.85 -13.87
N ASP A 153 35.51 19.83 -12.54
CA ASP A 153 34.64 20.66 -11.72
C ASP A 153 35.38 21.00 -10.42
N GLU A 154 35.05 22.12 -9.81
CA GLU A 154 35.66 22.60 -8.57
C GLU A 154 34.71 22.33 -7.40
N LYS A 155 35.24 21.66 -6.38
CA LYS A 155 34.49 21.39 -5.15
C LYS A 155 35.29 21.86 -3.94
N TRP A 156 34.65 22.66 -3.11
CA TRP A 156 35.20 23.04 -1.80
C TRP A 156 35.38 21.81 -0.91
N VAL A 157 36.60 21.60 -0.41
CA VAL A 157 36.93 20.56 0.57
C VAL A 157 37.25 21.26 1.89
N MET A 158 36.31 21.20 2.83
CA MET A 158 36.50 21.79 4.16
C MET A 158 37.40 20.89 5.01
N TYR A 159 38.26 21.50 5.83
CA TYR A 159 39.14 20.75 6.77
C TYR A 159 38.33 19.97 7.81
N SER A 160 37.22 20.52 8.28
CA SER A 160 36.29 19.86 9.21
C SER A 160 34.94 19.61 8.54
N ASN A 161 34.72 18.38 8.07
CA ASN A 161 33.43 17.93 7.57
C ASN A 161 32.57 17.45 8.75
N ILE A 162 31.79 18.37 9.35
CA ILE A 162 30.87 18.03 10.45
C ILE A 162 29.71 17.20 9.89
N ILE A 163 29.77 15.88 10.10
CA ILE A 163 28.65 14.97 9.81
C ILE A 163 27.72 14.96 11.01
N ARG A 164 26.45 15.34 10.82
CA ARG A 164 25.42 15.22 11.87
C ARG A 164 25.30 13.75 12.30
N LYS A 165 25.55 13.48 13.57
CA LYS A 165 25.35 12.16 14.17
C LYS A 165 23.98 12.08 14.83
N ARG A 166 23.34 10.92 14.77
CA ARG A 166 22.13 10.66 15.56
C ARG A 166 22.54 10.33 16.98
N SER A 167 21.94 11.01 17.95
CA SER A 167 22.10 10.76 19.39
C SER A 167 20.83 10.16 19.96
N TRP A 168 20.96 9.23 20.90
CA TRP A 168 19.84 8.78 21.74
C TRP A 168 19.66 9.77 22.89
N SER A 169 18.46 10.33 23.05
CA SER A 169 18.09 11.20 24.18
C SER A 169 16.73 10.79 24.74
N LYS A 170 16.43 11.18 25.98
CA LYS A 170 15.09 10.95 26.56
C LYS A 170 14.06 11.84 25.85
N ARG A 171 12.78 11.47 25.96
CA ARG A 171 11.66 12.10 25.23
C ARG A 171 11.57 13.62 25.42
N ASP A 172 11.91 14.09 26.61
CA ASP A 172 11.76 15.51 27.00
C ASP A 172 13.12 16.26 27.05
N GLU A 173 14.22 15.59 26.72
CA GLU A 173 15.55 16.21 26.67
C GLU A 173 15.77 16.84 25.29
N PRO A 174 16.26 18.09 25.22
CA PRO A 174 16.53 18.75 23.95
C PRO A 174 17.60 18.00 23.17
N ALA A 175 17.45 17.98 21.84
CA ALA A 175 18.46 17.41 20.96
C ALA A 175 19.80 18.14 21.13
N GLN A 176 20.90 17.40 21.05
CA GLN A 176 22.23 18.00 21.07
C GLN A 176 22.40 18.92 19.86
N SER A 177 22.74 20.19 20.12
CA SER A 177 23.03 21.16 19.07
C SER A 177 24.47 21.02 18.62
N THR A 178 24.68 21.08 17.31
CA THR A 178 26.02 21.19 16.71
C THR A 178 25.98 22.37 15.77
N SER A 179 26.88 23.35 15.97
CA SER A 179 27.00 24.48 15.06
C SER A 179 27.45 24.00 13.68
N LYS A 180 26.89 24.59 12.63
CA LYS A 180 27.41 24.40 11.27
C LYS A 180 28.73 25.17 11.19
N ALA A 181 29.75 24.58 10.57
CA ALA A 181 30.99 25.31 10.29
C ALA A 181 30.66 26.52 9.39
N GLU A 182 31.13 27.71 9.77
CA GLU A 182 31.01 28.90 8.94
C GLU A 182 31.85 28.73 7.67
N LEU A 183 31.26 29.03 6.52
CA LEU A 183 31.92 28.91 5.21
C LEU A 183 32.77 30.13 4.86
N HIS A 184 32.70 31.19 5.68
CA HIS A 184 33.34 32.48 5.44
C HIS A 184 34.12 32.92 6.68
N GLN A 185 35.42 32.62 6.72
CA GLN A 185 36.43 33.36 7.48
C GLN A 185 37.57 33.69 6.54
#